data_AF-A0A8X6R3C0-F1
#
_entry.id   AF-A0A8X6R3C0-F1
#
_cell.length_a   1.000
_cell.length_b   1.000
_cell.length_c   1.000
_cell.angle_alpha   90.00
_cell.angle_beta   90.00
_cell.angle_gamma   90.00
#
_symmetry.space_group_name_H-M   'P 1'
#
loop_
_entity.id
_entity.type
_entity.pdbx_description
1 polymer ?
#
loop_
_entity_poly.entity_id
_entity_poly.type
_entity_poly.pdbx_seq_one_letter_code
_entity_poly.pdbx_strand_id
1 'polypeptide(L)'
;MSDHPELLKQLALRVIDGIPLDAAKIYTDGSKGETNITGSGVLIELPGRVIKFQRRNADHASVFRTELIAIMWGLSFINNIRDLAFSEIWILTDSRSSIQHLSNWPSIGDSTSRSILPFFNSFRIGTLFIYSGPLLM
;
A
#
# COMPACT_ATOMS: atom_id res chain seq x y z
N MET A 1 -26.75 4.19 -17.45
CA MET A 1 -25.32 3.85 -17.32
C MET A 1 -24.85 4.34 -15.94
N SER A 2 -25.14 3.61 -14.87
CA SER A 2 -24.91 4.08 -13.49
C SER A 2 -24.45 2.97 -12.53
N ASP A 3 -23.93 1.86 -13.05
CA ASP A 3 -23.49 0.71 -12.22
C ASP A 3 -21.98 0.69 -11.97
N HIS A 4 -21.27 1.77 -12.28
CA HIS A 4 -19.81 1.75 -12.31
C HIS A 4 -19.17 1.64 -10.90
N PRO A 5 -19.64 2.34 -9.85
CA PRO A 5 -19.00 2.28 -8.52
C PRO A 5 -19.23 0.95 -7.79
N GLU A 6 -20.45 0.44 -7.81
CA GLU A 6 -20.79 -0.81 -7.11
C GLU A 6 -20.13 -2.02 -7.78
N LEU A 7 -20.08 -2.04 -9.11
CA LEU A 7 -19.33 -3.07 -9.84
C LEU A 7 -17.84 -3.04 -9.50
N LEU A 8 -17.22 -1.85 -9.45
CA LEU A 8 -15.81 -1.71 -9.09
C LEU A 8 -15.54 -2.18 -7.66
N LYS A 9 -16.43 -1.86 -6.73
CA LYS A 9 -16.37 -2.34 -5.35
C LYS A 9 -16.46 -3.86 -5.28
N GLN A 10 -17.40 -4.48 -6.00
CA GLN A 10 -17.54 -5.94 -6.05
C GLN A 10 -16.31 -6.62 -6.66
N LEU A 11 -15.72 -6.02 -7.70
CA LEU A 11 -14.48 -6.53 -8.29
C LEU A 11 -13.31 -6.42 -7.30
N ALA A 12 -13.17 -5.30 -6.60
CA ALA A 12 -12.13 -5.13 -5.58
C ALA A 12 -12.28 -6.16 -4.45
N LEU A 13 -13.49 -6.34 -3.92
CA LEU A 13 -13.79 -7.33 -2.89
C LEU A 13 -13.46 -8.75 -3.35
N ARG A 14 -13.85 -9.11 -4.58
CA ARG A 14 -13.53 -10.43 -5.14
C ARG A 14 -12.02 -10.70 -5.16
N VAL A 15 -11.21 -9.70 -5.48
CA VAL A 15 -9.76 -9.91 -5.49
C VAL A 15 -9.20 -9.96 -4.07
N ILE A 16 -9.71 -9.15 -3.13
CA ILE A 16 -9.35 -9.23 -1.71
C ILE A 16 -9.68 -10.62 -1.14
N ASP A 17 -10.85 -11.16 -1.48
CA ASP A 17 -11.30 -12.51 -1.08
C ASP A 17 -10.46 -13.62 -1.72
N GLY A 18 -9.82 -13.34 -2.86
CA GLY A 18 -8.90 -14.24 -3.53
C GLY A 18 -7.48 -14.26 -2.96
N ILE A 19 -7.15 -13.33 -2.04
CA ILE A 19 -5.83 -13.30 -1.39
C ILE A 19 -5.73 -14.50 -0.44
N PRO A 20 -4.64 -15.29 -0.49
CA PRO A 20 -4.45 -16.42 0.42
C PRO A 20 -4.60 -16.02 1.89
N LEU A 21 -5.27 -16.87 2.68
CA LEU A 21 -5.50 -16.61 4.11
C LEU A 21 -4.20 -16.55 4.92
N ASP A 22 -3.15 -17.22 4.43
CA ASP A 22 -1.82 -17.22 5.03
C ASP A 22 -0.90 -16.11 4.48
N ALA A 23 -1.42 -15.21 3.64
CA ALA A 23 -0.67 -14.06 3.14
C ALA A 23 -0.66 -12.90 4.15
N ALA A 24 0.43 -12.13 4.15
CA ALA A 24 0.49 -10.85 4.83
C ALA A 24 -0.14 -9.77 3.94
N LYS A 25 -1.09 -9.00 4.45
CA LYS A 25 -1.75 -7.90 3.71
C LYS A 25 -1.32 -6.57 4.31
N ILE A 26 -0.84 -5.66 3.49
CA ILE A 26 -0.42 -4.32 3.87
C ILE A 26 -1.37 -3.33 3.19
N TYR A 27 -2.24 -2.68 3.95
CA TYR A 27 -3.07 -1.59 3.48
C TYR A 27 -2.36 -0.27 3.78
N THR A 28 -2.30 0.61 2.79
CA THR A 28 -1.63 1.90 2.90
C THR A 28 -2.57 3.05 2.59
N ASP A 29 -2.30 4.18 3.23
CA ASP A 29 -2.98 5.45 2.96
C ASP A 29 -2.03 6.62 3.24
N GLY A 30 -1.84 7.48 2.25
CA GLY A 30 -1.05 8.68 2.28
C GLY A 30 -1.97 9.90 2.33
N SER A 31 -1.81 10.73 3.35
CA SER A 31 -2.65 11.91 3.54
C SER A 31 -1.85 13.21 3.53
N LYS A 32 -2.52 14.27 3.08
CA LYS A 32 -2.06 15.65 3.15
C LYS A 32 -3.23 16.52 3.62
N GLY A 33 -3.10 17.11 4.79
CA GLY A 33 -4.06 18.07 5.33
C GLY A 33 -3.94 19.45 4.69
N GLU A 34 -4.93 20.30 4.94
CA GLU A 34 -5.04 21.66 4.40
C GLU A 34 -3.85 22.56 4.77
N THR A 35 -3.27 22.35 5.96
CA THR A 35 -2.10 23.07 6.46
C THR A 35 -0.77 22.53 5.93
N ASN A 36 -0.78 21.70 4.89
CA ASN A 36 0.36 20.95 4.36
C ASN A 36 1.01 19.96 5.34
N ILE A 37 0.39 19.70 6.49
CA ILE A 37 0.78 18.58 7.36
C ILE A 37 0.50 17.29 6.62
N THR A 38 1.47 16.38 6.59
CA THR A 38 1.34 15.13 5.85
C THR A 38 1.57 13.91 6.74
N GLY A 39 0.95 12.80 6.37
CA GLY A 39 1.00 11.57 7.15
C GLY A 39 0.89 10.32 6.29
N SER A 40 1.30 9.20 6.88
CA SER A 40 1.18 7.86 6.30
C SER A 40 0.50 6.96 7.32
N GLY A 41 -0.56 6.28 6.90
CA GLY A 41 -1.21 5.21 7.62
C GLY A 41 -0.87 3.84 7.04
N VAL A 42 -0.67 2.87 7.91
CA VAL A 42 -0.46 1.47 7.53
C VAL A 42 -1.30 0.57 8.45
N LEU A 43 -2.03 -0.35 7.83
CA LEU A 43 -2.66 -1.48 8.50
C LEU A 43 -2.04 -2.75 7.92
N ILE A 44 -1.58 -3.64 8.77
CA ILE A 44 -1.02 -4.94 8.39
C ILE A 44 -1.88 -6.03 8.98
N GLU A 45 -2.43 -6.88 8.12
CA GLU A 45 -3.08 -8.12 8.52
C GLU A 45 -2.11 -9.28 8.27
N LEU A 46 -1.85 -10.02 9.32
CA LEU A 46 -1.05 -11.24 9.35
C LEU A 46 -1.97 -12.40 9.73
N PRO A 47 -1.57 -13.66 9.50
CA PRO A 47 -2.32 -14.81 10.00
C PRO A 47 -2.55 -14.71 11.52
N GLY A 48 -3.80 -14.47 11.93
CA GLY A 48 -4.20 -14.34 13.33
C GLY A 48 -3.85 -13.03 14.03
N ARG A 49 -3.34 -12.00 13.33
CA ARG A 49 -2.97 -10.72 13.97
C ARG A 49 -3.20 -9.52 13.04
N VAL A 50 -3.70 -8.42 13.61
CA VAL A 50 -3.80 -7.12 12.93
C VAL A 50 -2.96 -6.09 13.64
N ILE A 51 -2.22 -5.28 12.89
CA ILE A 51 -1.31 -4.26 13.39
C ILE A 51 -1.60 -2.96 12.65
N LYS A 52 -1.83 -1.87 13.38
CA LYS A 52 -2.09 -0.55 12.82
C LYS A 52 -1.07 0.45 13.35
N PHE A 53 -0.51 1.27 12.48
CA PHE A 53 0.31 2.40 12.88
C PHE A 53 0.18 3.56 11.88
N GLN A 54 0.46 4.76 12.37
CA GLN A 54 0.45 5.99 11.59
C GLN A 54 1.71 6.78 11.91
N ARG A 55 2.19 7.55 10.93
CA ARG A 55 3.40 8.36 11.09
C ARG A 55 3.21 9.74 10.47
N ARG A 56 3.65 10.77 11.21
CA ARG A 56 3.81 12.12 10.66
C ARG A 56 5.03 12.14 9.75
N ASN A 57 4.85 12.70 8.56
CA ASN A 57 5.92 12.91 7.59
C ASN A 57 6.40 14.36 7.63
N ALA A 58 7.42 14.68 6.82
CA ALA A 58 7.80 16.07 6.61
C ALA A 58 6.61 16.86 6.02
N ASP A 59 6.47 18.11 6.44
CA ASP A 59 5.44 18.98 5.90
C ASP A 59 5.68 19.20 4.38
N HIS A 60 4.60 19.51 3.66
CA HIS A 60 4.60 19.77 2.21
C HIS A 60 4.92 18.58 1.29
N ALA A 61 5.07 17.35 1.80
CA ALA A 61 5.14 16.17 0.95
C ALA A 61 3.89 16.04 0.05
N SER A 62 4.02 15.44 -1.12
CA SER A 62 2.86 15.09 -1.95
C SER A 62 2.16 13.86 -1.37
N VAL A 63 0.85 13.72 -1.65
CA VAL A 63 0.06 12.51 -1.31
C VAL A 63 0.72 11.25 -1.88
N PHE A 64 1.21 11.34 -3.12
CA PHE A 64 1.98 10.27 -3.75
C PHE A 64 3.22 9.87 -2.93
N ARG A 65 3.98 10.85 -2.43
CA ARG A 65 5.18 10.56 -1.63
C ARG A 65 4.82 9.96 -0.28
N THR A 66 3.75 10.42 0.36
CA THR A 66 3.32 9.85 1.65
C THR A 66 2.77 8.45 1.49
N GLU A 67 2.17 8.11 0.36
CA GLU A 67 1.79 6.74 0.04
C GLU A 67 3.02 5.83 -0.11
N LEU A 68 4.03 6.25 -0.88
CA LEU A 68 5.26 5.46 -1.03
C LEU A 68 5.98 5.26 0.31
N ILE A 69 5.94 6.26 1.19
CA ILE A 69 6.45 6.15 2.56
C ILE A 69 5.63 5.12 3.34
N ALA A 70 4.29 5.12 3.24
CA ALA A 70 3.44 4.12 3.89
C ALA A 70 3.82 2.69 3.45
N ILE A 71 3.98 2.47 2.15
CA ILE A 71 4.42 1.17 1.58
C ILE A 71 5.80 0.77 2.12
N MET A 72 6.76 1.70 2.09
CA MET A 72 8.11 1.46 2.61
C MET A 72 8.09 1.04 4.09
N TRP A 73 7.28 1.70 4.92
CA TRP A 73 7.16 1.35 6.34
C TRP A 73 6.48 0.01 6.56
N GLY A 74 5.41 -0.28 5.81
CA GLY A 74 4.74 -1.58 5.87
C GLY A 74 5.70 -2.73 5.56
N LEU A 75 6.45 -2.60 4.46
CA LEU A 75 7.45 -3.60 4.05
C LEU A 75 8.61 -3.70 5.05
N SER A 76 9.11 -2.57 5.56
CA SER A 76 10.16 -2.56 6.58
C SER A 76 9.70 -3.24 7.87
N PHE A 77 8.43 -3.06 8.26
CA PHE A 77 7.87 -3.70 9.42
C PHE A 77 7.78 -5.23 9.23
N ILE A 78 7.22 -5.69 8.11
CA ILE A 78 7.19 -7.11 7.75
C ILE A 78 8.60 -7.72 7.76
N ASN A 79 9.57 -6.98 7.22
CA ASN A 79 10.97 -7.38 7.19
C ASN A 79 11.57 -7.61 8.58
N ASN A 80 11.13 -6.86 9.59
CA ASN A 80 11.62 -6.98 10.96
C ASN A 80 10.95 -8.10 11.75
N ILE A 81 9.81 -8.63 11.27
CA ILE A 81 9.06 -9.71 11.91
C ILE A 81 9.06 -11.00 11.08
N ARG A 82 10.11 -11.19 10.25
CA ARG A 82 10.28 -12.29 9.28
C ARG A 82 10.15 -13.71 9.87
N ASP A 83 10.13 -13.85 11.19
CA ASP A 83 9.93 -15.13 11.88
C ASP A 83 8.47 -15.64 11.79
N LEU A 84 7.55 -14.84 11.26
CA LEU A 84 6.17 -15.26 10.99
C LEU A 84 6.07 -15.99 9.64
N ALA A 85 5.44 -17.16 9.63
CA ALA A 85 5.17 -17.92 8.42
C ALA A 85 3.97 -17.32 7.66
N PHE A 86 4.25 -16.54 6.61
CA PHE A 86 3.28 -16.13 5.59
C PHE A 86 3.79 -16.50 4.20
N SER A 87 2.88 -16.86 3.30
CA SER A 87 3.23 -17.37 1.96
C SER A 87 3.69 -16.28 0.99
N GLU A 88 3.12 -15.08 1.12
CA GLU A 88 3.39 -13.92 0.27
C GLU A 88 2.93 -12.62 0.93
N ILE A 89 3.36 -11.49 0.37
CA ILE A 89 2.95 -10.15 0.81
C ILE A 89 2.05 -9.54 -0.25
N TRP A 90 0.91 -9.00 0.15
CA TRP A 90 0.00 -8.24 -0.69
C TRP A 90 -0.02 -6.78 -0.25
N ILE A 91 0.32 -5.87 -1.16
CA ILE A 91 0.20 -4.42 -0.93
C ILE A 91 -1.14 -3.97 -1.52
N LEU A 92 -1.98 -3.36 -0.69
CA LEU A 92 -3.29 -2.81 -1.03
C LEU A 92 -3.23 -1.29 -0.88
N THR A 93 -3.34 -0.59 -2.02
CA THR A 93 -3.29 0.87 -2.09
C THR A 93 -4.33 1.35 -3.10
N ASP A 94 -4.94 2.51 -2.83
CA ASP A 94 -5.80 3.21 -3.78
C ASP A 94 -5.02 4.18 -4.69
N SER A 95 -3.73 4.40 -4.40
CA SER A 95 -2.85 5.26 -5.18
C SER A 95 -2.36 4.58 -6.46
N ARG A 96 -3.06 4.85 -7.56
CA ARG A 96 -2.65 4.43 -8.91
C ARG A 96 -1.23 4.90 -9.27
N SER A 97 -0.84 6.10 -8.84
CA SER A 97 0.48 6.66 -9.12
C SER A 97 1.58 5.87 -8.41
N SER A 98 1.37 5.44 -7.16
CA SER A 98 2.29 4.57 -6.43
C SER A 98 2.52 3.26 -7.14
N ILE A 99 1.46 2.63 -7.66
CA ILE A 99 1.58 1.36 -8.39
C ILE A 99 2.33 1.54 -9.70
N GLN A 100 2.00 2.57 -10.49
CA GLN A 100 2.71 2.86 -11.75
C GLN A 100 4.19 3.11 -11.50
N HIS A 101 4.50 3.87 -10.46
CA HIS A 101 5.85 4.15 -10.04
C HIS A 101 6.59 2.86 -9.64
N LEU A 102 5.97 2.04 -8.80
CA LEU A 102 6.53 0.74 -8.42
C LEU A 102 6.65 -0.19 -9.63
N SER A 103 5.74 -0.20 -10.60
CA SER A 103 5.87 -1.07 -11.78
C SER A 103 7.06 -0.72 -12.67
N ASN A 104 7.49 0.55 -12.66
CA ASN A 104 8.63 1.06 -13.44
C ASN A 104 9.92 1.15 -12.61
N TRP A 105 9.94 0.57 -11.39
CA TRP A 105 11.00 0.78 -10.41
C TRP A 105 12.45 0.60 -10.92
N PRO A 106 12.78 -0.32 -11.87
CA PRO A 106 14.16 -0.47 -12.34
C PRO A 106 14.70 0.78 -13.05
N SER A 107 13.82 1.65 -13.54
CA SER A 107 14.17 2.88 -14.26
C SER A 107 14.20 4.13 -13.37
N ILE A 108 13.85 4.00 -12.09
CA ILE A 108 13.58 5.12 -11.21
C ILE A 108 14.70 5.28 -10.17
N GLY A 109 15.32 6.46 -10.17
CA GLY A 109 16.50 6.76 -9.36
C GLY A 109 16.24 7.45 -8.01
N ASP A 110 15.00 7.66 -7.57
CA ASP A 110 14.71 8.39 -6.33
C ASP A 110 15.02 7.57 -5.07
N SER A 111 15.24 8.27 -3.95
CA SER A 111 15.69 7.66 -2.70
C SER A 111 14.64 6.74 -2.05
N THR A 112 13.35 7.04 -2.19
CA THR A 112 12.27 6.21 -1.62
C THR A 112 12.15 4.90 -2.39
N SER A 113 12.23 4.94 -3.72
CA SER A 113 12.26 3.73 -4.57
C SER A 113 13.44 2.82 -4.23
N ARG A 114 14.64 3.40 -4.04
CA ARG A 114 15.84 2.65 -3.63
C ARG A 114 15.66 1.96 -2.27
N SER A 115 14.92 2.57 -1.34
CA SER A 115 14.63 1.97 -0.03
C SER A 115 13.61 0.84 -0.09
N ILE A 116 12.71 0.83 -1.09
CA ILE A 116 11.69 -0.21 -1.25
C ILE A 116 12.24 -1.43 -2.02
N LEU A 117 13.14 -1.18 -2.99
CA LEU A 117 13.70 -2.21 -3.87
C LEU A 117 14.19 -3.49 -3.16
N PRO A 118 14.96 -3.44 -2.06
CA PRO A 118 15.43 -4.64 -1.38
C PRO A 118 14.30 -5.62 -0.98
N PHE A 119 13.09 -5.11 -0.75
CA PHE A 119 11.93 -5.93 -0.40
C PHE A 119 11.39 -6.72 -1.60
N PHE A 120 11.36 -6.14 -2.81
CA PHE A 120 10.93 -6.85 -4.02
C PHE A 120 11.86 -8.00 -4.40
N ASN A 121 13.14 -7.92 -4.02
CA ASN A 121 14.10 -9.02 -4.20
C ASN A 121 14.02 -10.07 -3.09
N SER A 122 13.42 -9.74 -1.94
CA SER A 122 13.39 -10.61 -0.75
C SER A 122 12.09 -11.39 -0.58
N PHE A 123 11.00 -10.91 -1.18
CA PHE A 123 9.65 -11.42 -0.95
C PHE A 123 8.92 -11.69 -2.26
N ARG A 124 8.04 -12.69 -2.24
CA ARG A 124 6.98 -12.80 -3.25
C ARG A 124 5.92 -11.74 -2.94
N ILE A 125 5.85 -10.73 -3.79
CA ILE A 125 4.94 -9.58 -3.61
C ILE A 125 3.82 -9.64 -4.65
N GLY A 126 2.58 -9.79 -4.19
CA GLY A 126 1.36 -9.47 -4.91
C GLY A 126 0.98 -7.99 -4.71
N THR A 127 0.26 -7.39 -5.65
CA THR A 127 -0.23 -6.00 -5.51
C THR A 127 -1.68 -5.93 -5.95
N LEU A 128 -2.53 -5.29 -5.14
CA LEU A 128 -3.95 -5.13 -5.40
C LEU A 128 -4.40 -3.66 -5.39
N PHE A 129 -5.17 -3.31 -6.40
CA PHE A 129 -5.88 -2.04 -6.56
C PHE A 129 -7.21 -2.04 -5.79
N ILE A 130 -7.47 -0.98 -5.03
CA ILE A 130 -8.83 -0.61 -4.64
C ILE A 130 -9.13 0.73 -5.34
N TYR A 131 -9.93 0.70 -6.40
CA TYR A 131 -10.26 1.92 -7.14
C TYR A 131 -11.26 2.76 -6.33
N SER A 132 -10.82 3.92 -5.83
CA SER A 132 -11.73 4.99 -5.43
C SER A 132 -12.03 5.86 -6.67
N GLY A 133 -13.17 5.59 -7.32
CA GLY A 133 -13.77 6.57 -8.23
C GLY A 133 -14.19 7.81 -7.45
N PRO A 134 -14.34 8.98 -8.10
CA PRO A 134 -14.50 10.24 -7.39
C PRO A 134 -15.76 10.22 -6.52
N LEU A 135 -15.61 10.45 -5.22
CA LEU A 135 -16.68 11.06 -4.42
C LEU A 135 -16.75 12.54 -4.85
N LEU A 136 -17.38 12.75 -6.02
CA LEU A 136 -18.01 14.03 -6.32
C LEU A 136 -19.28 14.10 -5.47
N MET A 137 -19.20 14.74 -4.31
CA MET A 137 -20.00 15.92 -3.94
C MET A 137 -19.58 16.40 -2.55
#